data_AF-A0A931GMZ3-F1
#
_entry.id   AF-A0A931GMZ3-F1
#
_cell.length_a   1.000
_cell.length_b   1.000
_cell.length_c   1.000
_cell.angle_alpha   90.00
_cell.angle_beta   90.00
_cell.angle_gamma   90.00
#
_symmetry.space_group_name_H-M   'P 1'
#
loop_
_entity.id
_entity.type
_entity.pdbx_description
1 polymer ?
#
loop_
_entity_poly.entity_id
_entity_poly.type
_entity_poly.pdbx_seq_one_letter_code
_entity_poly.pdbx_strand_id
1 'polypeptide(L)'
;MRLFHHYRRLMAQILGYEEELPGPASKGNLAAVEEELGVALPADLRALYGIADGDGDLINHLFDRHPWRSLAELSEHDDEWLHISREWQYEPWRRLMFDAQPPSTVRRSQLRPGWIRFADDTGGNWLAVDMDPGPNGRPGQVIEIGVDYGEGPRYVADSVTTFLRRLVEALERGDYIRHDGSLWIESDLDAHGEHTSYSDARPSLTRARQAGPRVQEVRVTDVADCAFLAALPEVRSLALSSKGSPDLTPLEGRPVEFLELDVESADLTVPARNRELRSLSVTCAQPVELAPLRTAPNLWALDIAAAPVADLATVTELKGLRYLEVTQNQWRELSQLDGLPPLAVVGVHPHRPERDWPVGTTWVTTDDEPPWSTA
;
A
#
# COMPACT_ATOMS: atom_id res chain seq x y z
N MET A 1 -17.10 14.10 23.51
CA MET A 1 -17.49 15.32 24.25
C MET A 1 -16.46 15.79 25.28
N ARG A 2 -16.17 15.05 26.38
CA ARG A 2 -15.21 15.54 27.41
C ARG A 2 -13.78 15.79 26.86
N LEU A 3 -13.25 14.84 26.07
CA LEU A 3 -11.93 14.97 25.43
C LEU A 3 -11.87 16.17 24.50
N PHE A 4 -12.87 16.35 23.64
CA PHE A 4 -12.98 17.50 22.74
C PHE A 4 -12.89 18.85 23.48
N HIS A 5 -13.69 19.05 24.53
CA HIS A 5 -13.62 20.31 25.29
C HIS A 5 -12.30 20.48 26.05
N HIS A 6 -11.63 19.38 26.40
CA HIS A 6 -10.31 19.42 27.03
C HIS A 6 -9.23 19.81 26.02
N TYR A 7 -9.22 19.18 24.83
CA TYR A 7 -8.39 19.58 23.69
C TYR A 7 -8.52 21.08 23.40
N ARG A 8 -9.76 21.54 23.20
CA ARG A 8 -10.08 22.95 22.93
C ARG A 8 -9.54 23.90 24.01
N ARG A 9 -9.64 23.51 25.28
CA ARG A 9 -9.11 24.29 26.40
C ARG A 9 -7.58 24.36 26.38
N LEU A 10 -6.91 23.23 26.12
CA LEU A 10 -5.45 23.18 26.00
C LEU A 10 -4.98 24.06 24.84
N MET A 11 -5.60 23.91 23.66
CA MET A 11 -5.31 24.75 22.49
C MET A 11 -5.46 26.24 22.81
N ALA A 12 -6.57 26.65 23.42
CA ALA A 12 -6.79 28.05 23.77
C ALA A 12 -5.78 28.58 24.80
N GLN A 13 -5.37 27.75 25.77
CA GLN A 13 -4.33 28.09 26.75
C GLN A 13 -2.96 28.25 26.08
N ILE A 14 -2.62 27.37 25.15
CA ILE A 14 -1.35 27.40 24.42
C ILE A 14 -1.32 28.61 23.49
N LEU A 15 -2.34 28.78 22.65
CA LEU A 15 -2.42 29.86 21.66
C LEU A 15 -2.62 31.25 22.30
N GLY A 16 -3.26 31.31 23.46
CA GLY A 16 -3.61 32.55 24.15
C GLY A 16 -4.90 33.21 23.65
N TYR A 17 -5.63 32.55 22.77
CA TYR A 17 -6.95 32.94 22.27
C TYR A 17 -7.77 31.70 21.93
N GLU A 18 -9.08 31.86 21.81
CA GLU A 18 -9.97 30.78 21.37
C GLU A 18 -10.42 31.02 19.94
N GLU A 19 -10.28 30.00 19.08
CA GLU A 19 -10.77 30.04 17.70
C GLU A 19 -12.24 29.64 17.64
N GLU A 20 -13.05 30.22 16.75
CA GLU A 20 -14.47 29.89 16.69
C GLU A 20 -14.72 28.68 15.78
N LEU A 21 -15.62 27.79 16.21
CA LEU A 21 -16.05 26.64 15.41
C LEU A 21 -17.44 26.86 14.84
N PRO A 22 -17.77 26.22 13.70
CA PRO A 22 -19.14 26.15 13.21
C PRO A 22 -20.10 25.56 14.25
N GLY A 23 -21.39 25.88 14.11
CA GLY A 23 -22.45 25.27 14.90
C GLY A 23 -22.57 23.75 14.63
N PRO A 24 -23.24 23.01 15.52
CA PRO A 24 -23.40 21.56 15.36
C PRO A 24 -24.25 21.20 14.14
N ALA A 25 -23.95 20.05 13.54
CA ALA A 25 -24.77 19.47 12.50
C ALA A 25 -26.15 19.08 13.03
N SER A 26 -27.18 19.30 12.21
CA SER A 26 -28.55 18.91 12.58
C SER A 26 -28.71 17.39 12.57
N LYS A 27 -29.60 16.85 13.41
CA LYS A 27 -29.92 15.41 13.39
C LYS A 27 -30.46 14.95 12.03
N GLY A 28 -31.14 15.83 11.30
CA GLY A 28 -31.66 15.55 9.97
C GLY A 28 -30.54 15.43 8.93
N ASN A 29 -29.57 16.35 8.98
CA ASN A 29 -28.42 16.33 8.07
C ASN A 29 -27.56 15.08 8.33
N LEU A 30 -27.34 14.74 9.60
CA LEU A 30 -26.61 13.52 9.98
C LEU A 30 -27.27 12.25 9.43
N ALA A 31 -28.59 12.14 9.55
CA ALA A 31 -29.33 11.00 9.00
C ALA A 31 -29.26 10.96 7.47
N ALA A 32 -29.37 12.12 6.81
CA ALA A 32 -29.31 12.21 5.35
C ALA A 32 -27.95 11.79 4.79
N VAL A 33 -26.84 12.22 5.42
CA VAL A 33 -25.49 11.83 4.98
C VAL A 33 -25.21 10.35 5.25
N GLU A 34 -25.67 9.78 6.37
CA GLU A 34 -25.55 8.32 6.59
C GLU A 34 -26.35 7.50 5.58
N GLU A 35 -27.52 8.00 5.16
CA GLU A 35 -28.31 7.39 4.11
C GLU A 35 -27.59 7.46 2.75
N GLU A 36 -26.98 8.59 2.43
CA GLU A 36 -26.21 8.79 1.20
C GLU A 36 -24.93 7.94 1.15
N LEU A 37 -24.17 7.90 2.25
CA LEU A 37 -22.98 7.06 2.38
C LEU A 37 -23.32 5.55 2.37
N GLY A 38 -24.58 5.20 2.66
CA GLY A 38 -25.02 3.80 2.80
C GLY A 38 -24.44 3.09 4.03
N VAL A 39 -23.80 3.84 4.94
CA VAL A 39 -23.20 3.35 6.17
C VAL A 39 -23.36 4.40 7.28
N ALA A 40 -23.64 3.94 8.49
CA ALA A 40 -23.75 4.84 9.65
C ALA A 40 -22.36 5.33 10.08
N LEU A 41 -22.28 6.59 10.53
CA LEU A 41 -21.05 7.10 11.13
C LEU A 41 -20.76 6.36 12.43
N PRO A 42 -19.48 6.09 12.76
CA PRO A 42 -19.13 5.58 14.08
C PRO A 42 -19.57 6.58 15.16
N ALA A 43 -19.97 6.05 16.32
CA ALA A 43 -20.67 6.83 17.33
C ALA A 43 -19.87 8.04 17.85
N ASP A 44 -18.55 7.96 17.85
CA ASP A 44 -17.66 9.03 18.28
C ASP A 44 -17.49 10.12 17.22
N LEU A 45 -17.32 9.78 15.94
CA LEU A 45 -17.34 10.77 14.86
C LEU A 45 -18.70 11.48 14.77
N ARG A 46 -19.80 10.70 14.84
CA ARG A 46 -21.16 11.24 14.89
C ARG A 46 -21.35 12.21 16.06
N ALA A 47 -20.75 11.90 17.22
CA ALA A 47 -20.81 12.76 18.39
C ALA A 47 -20.03 14.06 18.21
N LEU A 48 -18.94 14.08 17.42
CA LEU A 48 -18.23 15.32 17.09
C LEU A 48 -19.07 16.23 16.21
N TYR A 49 -19.69 15.70 15.16
CA TYR A 49 -20.61 16.47 14.32
C TYR A 49 -21.80 17.03 15.10
N GLY A 50 -22.22 16.36 16.18
CA GLY A 50 -23.21 16.88 17.13
C GLY A 50 -22.72 18.06 18.00
N ILE A 51 -21.44 18.44 17.91
CA ILE A 51 -20.83 19.57 18.62
C ILE A 51 -20.51 20.71 17.64
N ALA A 52 -19.87 20.41 16.51
CA ALA A 52 -19.50 21.35 15.46
C ALA A 52 -19.54 20.66 14.09
N ASP A 53 -19.84 21.39 13.02
CA ASP A 53 -19.92 20.83 11.66
C ASP A 53 -18.62 21.07 10.86
N GLY A 54 -17.57 20.32 11.22
CA GLY A 54 -16.22 20.54 10.67
C GLY A 54 -15.46 21.65 11.39
N ASP A 55 -14.28 21.97 10.86
CA ASP A 55 -13.41 23.03 11.40
C ASP A 55 -13.82 24.42 10.89
N GLY A 56 -14.43 24.55 9.71
CA GLY A 56 -14.71 25.86 9.12
C GLY A 56 -13.41 26.62 8.83
N ASP A 57 -13.25 27.81 9.40
CA ASP A 57 -12.10 28.69 9.16
C ASP A 57 -10.98 28.57 10.23
N LEU A 58 -10.91 27.45 10.97
CA LEU A 58 -9.83 27.25 11.94
C LEU A 58 -8.45 27.31 11.28
N ILE A 59 -7.49 27.94 11.95
CA ILE A 59 -6.07 27.88 11.62
C ILE A 59 -5.45 26.61 12.23
N ASN A 60 -5.86 26.26 13.45
CA ASN A 60 -5.40 25.04 14.14
C ASN A 60 -6.52 23.99 14.16
N HIS A 61 -6.47 23.12 13.17
CA HIS A 61 -7.46 22.08 12.92
C HIS A 61 -7.57 21.05 14.07
N LEU A 62 -8.73 20.39 14.15
CA LEU A 62 -9.00 19.43 15.24
C LEU A 62 -8.15 18.15 15.12
N PHE A 63 -7.90 17.69 13.89
CA PHE A 63 -7.17 16.45 13.61
C PHE A 63 -5.72 16.70 13.22
N ASP A 64 -5.07 17.62 13.94
CA ASP A 64 -3.77 18.19 13.58
C ASP A 64 -3.79 18.63 12.11
N ARG A 65 -2.72 18.49 11.34
CA ARG A 65 -2.54 18.97 9.94
C ARG A 65 -3.61 18.52 8.91
N HIS A 66 -4.68 17.87 9.34
CA HIS A 66 -5.83 17.47 8.54
C HIS A 66 -7.08 18.29 8.94
N PRO A 67 -7.40 19.38 8.22
CA PRO A 67 -8.69 20.05 8.33
C PRO A 67 -9.88 19.08 8.42
N TRP A 68 -10.70 19.24 9.47
CA TRP A 68 -11.92 18.46 9.64
C TRP A 68 -13.01 18.96 8.68
N ARG A 69 -13.45 18.09 7.77
CA ARG A 69 -14.46 18.41 6.76
C ARG A 69 -15.85 18.56 7.38
N SER A 70 -16.65 19.45 6.80
CA SER A 70 -18.07 19.55 7.13
C SER A 70 -18.83 18.29 6.71
N LEU A 71 -20.02 18.11 7.27
CA LEU A 71 -20.84 16.93 7.01
C LEU A 71 -21.26 16.85 5.53
N ALA A 72 -21.52 17.98 4.88
CA ALA A 72 -21.90 18.04 3.46
C ALA A 72 -20.78 17.55 2.53
N GLU A 73 -19.54 17.72 2.96
CA GLU A 73 -18.34 17.34 2.21
C GLU A 73 -18.01 15.85 2.30
N LEU A 74 -18.54 15.11 3.29
CA LEU A 74 -18.27 13.68 3.44
C LEU A 74 -18.78 12.85 2.26
N SER A 75 -19.89 13.30 1.66
CA SER A 75 -20.49 12.66 0.50
C SER A 75 -19.86 13.09 -0.83
N GLU A 76 -18.91 14.03 -0.81
CA GLU A 76 -18.21 14.44 -2.02
C GLU A 76 -17.22 13.34 -2.44
N HIS A 77 -17.42 12.82 -3.64
CA HIS A 77 -16.58 11.78 -4.23
C HIS A 77 -15.65 12.38 -5.28
N ASP A 78 -14.84 13.36 -4.88
CA ASP A 78 -13.73 13.78 -5.74
C ASP A 78 -12.62 12.72 -5.68
N ASP A 79 -12.81 11.66 -6.45
CA ASP A 79 -11.84 10.60 -6.62
C ASP A 79 -10.85 10.93 -7.75
N GLU A 80 -10.74 12.19 -8.20
CA GLU A 80 -9.74 12.60 -9.19
C GLU A 80 -8.32 12.36 -8.71
N TRP A 81 -8.11 12.35 -7.40
CA TRP A 81 -6.87 11.94 -6.74
C TRP A 81 -6.39 10.53 -7.12
N LEU A 82 -7.31 9.64 -7.52
CA LEU A 82 -7.02 8.29 -7.94
C LEU A 82 -6.39 8.42 -9.31
N HIS A 83 -6.78 9.40 -10.12
CA HIS A 83 -6.12 9.71 -11.38
C HIS A 83 -4.72 10.30 -11.20
N ILE A 84 -4.45 11.00 -10.11
CA ILE A 84 -3.12 11.56 -9.79
C ILE A 84 -2.19 10.49 -9.23
N SER A 85 -2.66 9.66 -8.28
CA SER A 85 -1.93 8.46 -7.83
C SER A 85 -1.83 7.39 -8.93
N ARG A 86 -2.62 7.49 -10.00
CA ARG A 86 -2.56 6.61 -11.18
C ARG A 86 -1.36 6.93 -12.07
N GLU A 87 -0.21 6.42 -11.65
CA GLU A 87 0.70 5.77 -12.60
C GLU A 87 0.17 4.37 -13.04
N TRP A 88 -1.13 4.08 -12.85
CA TRP A 88 -1.76 2.89 -13.44
C TRP A 88 -1.75 2.92 -14.98
N GLN A 89 -1.40 4.06 -15.58
CA GLN A 89 -1.18 4.16 -17.02
C GLN A 89 0.12 3.46 -17.45
N TYR A 90 1.05 3.19 -16.52
CA TYR A 90 2.35 2.64 -16.87
C TYR A 90 2.50 1.16 -16.49
N GLU A 91 2.21 0.70 -15.26
CA GLU A 91 2.49 -0.71 -14.88
C GLU A 91 1.56 -1.38 -13.82
N PRO A 92 0.24 -1.52 -14.07
CA PRO A 92 -0.71 -2.08 -13.08
C PRO A 92 -0.43 -3.53 -12.65
N TRP A 93 0.38 -4.28 -13.40
CA TRP A 93 0.77 -5.65 -13.04
C TRP A 93 1.92 -5.72 -12.04
N ARG A 94 2.66 -4.63 -11.80
CA ARG A 94 3.74 -4.57 -10.80
C ARG A 94 3.28 -4.01 -9.47
N ARG A 95 2.21 -3.19 -9.47
CA ARG A 95 1.72 -2.55 -8.24
C ARG A 95 1.02 -3.54 -7.33
N LEU A 96 1.49 -3.59 -6.09
CA LEU A 96 0.90 -4.35 -5.00
C LEU A 96 0.38 -3.38 -3.95
N MET A 97 -0.66 -3.82 -3.25
CA MET A 97 -1.07 -3.21 -1.99
C MET A 97 -0.41 -3.97 -0.87
N PHE A 98 0.43 -3.34 -0.06
CA PHE A 98 0.96 -3.91 1.16
C PHE A 98 -0.10 -3.93 2.26
N ASP A 99 0.06 -4.87 3.18
CA ASP A 99 -0.77 -4.98 4.37
C ASP A 99 -0.43 -3.83 5.33
N ALA A 100 -1.44 -3.33 6.04
CA ALA A 100 -1.25 -2.30 7.04
C ALA A 100 -0.54 -2.87 8.27
N GLN A 101 0.04 -2.00 9.10
CA GLN A 101 0.53 -2.37 10.43
C GLN A 101 -0.36 -1.75 11.50
N PRO A 102 -0.94 -2.55 12.42
CA PRO A 102 -0.76 -4.00 12.60
C PRO A 102 -1.36 -4.86 11.46
N PRO A 103 -0.83 -6.08 11.20
CA PRO A 103 -1.20 -6.89 10.04
C PRO A 103 -2.70 -7.21 9.95
N SER A 104 -3.24 -7.08 8.75
CA SER A 104 -4.62 -7.41 8.41
C SER A 104 -5.68 -6.65 9.20
N THR A 105 -5.32 -5.49 9.75
CA THR A 105 -6.26 -4.55 10.40
C THR A 105 -7.04 -3.76 9.37
N VAL A 106 -6.38 -3.31 8.30
CA VAL A 106 -7.00 -2.59 7.19
C VAL A 106 -7.00 -3.48 5.95
N ARG A 107 -8.04 -3.39 5.12
CA ARG A 107 -8.03 -4.12 3.85
C ARG A 107 -7.09 -3.46 2.86
N ARG A 108 -6.28 -4.29 2.22
CA ARG A 108 -5.37 -3.94 1.11
C ARG A 108 -6.16 -3.40 -0.10
N SER A 109 -6.41 -2.09 -0.13
CA SER A 109 -7.20 -1.39 -1.16
C SER A 109 -6.80 0.08 -1.23
N GLN A 110 -6.97 0.73 -2.39
CA GLN A 110 -6.75 2.19 -2.53
C GLN A 110 -7.90 2.97 -1.88
N LEU A 111 -9.12 2.46 -2.09
CA LEU A 111 -10.35 3.10 -1.66
C LEU A 111 -11.41 2.01 -1.46
N ARG A 112 -12.34 2.23 -0.54
CA ARG A 112 -13.49 1.35 -0.32
C ARG A 112 -14.73 2.19 0.06
N PRO A 113 -15.95 1.80 -0.34
CA PRO A 113 -17.17 2.53 0.03
C PRO A 113 -17.37 2.71 1.54
N GLY A 114 -16.86 1.78 2.36
CA GLY A 114 -16.93 1.88 3.82
C GLY A 114 -15.88 2.80 4.46
N TRP A 115 -15.01 3.45 3.68
CA TRP A 115 -13.98 4.35 4.20
C TRP A 115 -14.45 5.79 4.10
N ILE A 116 -14.91 6.34 5.22
CA ILE A 116 -15.54 7.65 5.28
C ILE A 116 -14.46 8.69 5.58
N ARG A 117 -14.10 9.47 4.56
CA ARG A 117 -13.04 10.49 4.59
C ARG A 117 -13.54 11.72 5.34
N PHE A 118 -13.07 11.92 6.56
CA PHE A 118 -13.58 12.97 7.43
C PHE A 118 -12.62 14.14 7.62
N ALA A 119 -11.34 13.98 7.30
CA ALA A 119 -10.37 15.07 7.31
C ALA A 119 -9.34 14.88 6.20
N ASP A 120 -8.72 15.96 5.73
CA ASP A 120 -7.74 15.93 4.64
C ASP A 120 -6.62 16.93 4.88
N ASP A 121 -5.42 16.66 4.35
CA ASP A 121 -4.24 17.52 4.51
C ASP A 121 -4.12 18.60 3.42
N THR A 122 -5.12 18.73 2.53
CA THR A 122 -5.12 19.54 1.30
C THR A 122 -4.04 19.20 0.25
N GLY A 123 -3.11 18.29 0.58
CA GLY A 123 -2.03 17.80 -0.27
C GLY A 123 -2.38 16.53 -1.03
N GLY A 124 -3.53 15.94 -0.72
CA GLY A 124 -4.00 14.72 -1.35
C GLY A 124 -3.89 13.50 -0.44
N ASN A 125 -3.93 13.68 0.88
CA ASN A 125 -4.08 12.61 1.85
C ASN A 125 -5.26 12.86 2.78
N TRP A 126 -5.83 11.77 3.29
CA TRP A 126 -7.08 11.78 4.05
C TRP A 126 -7.00 10.90 5.26
N LEU A 127 -7.55 11.41 6.36
CA LEU A 127 -8.01 10.58 7.45
C LEU A 127 -9.41 10.06 7.11
N ALA A 128 -9.57 8.74 7.20
CA ALA A 128 -10.85 8.09 7.03
C ALA A 128 -11.19 7.23 8.25
N VAL A 129 -12.47 7.13 8.58
CA VAL A 129 -12.95 6.07 9.46
C VAL A 129 -13.29 4.85 8.61
N ASP A 130 -12.71 3.71 8.97
CA ASP A 130 -12.84 2.44 8.27
C ASP A 130 -14.00 1.62 8.83
N MET A 131 -15.11 1.58 8.08
CA MET A 131 -16.30 0.79 8.40
C MET A 131 -16.31 -0.57 7.69
N ASP A 132 -15.28 -0.91 6.91
CA ASP A 132 -15.10 -2.22 6.28
C ASP A 132 -13.65 -2.71 6.47
N PRO A 133 -13.29 -3.01 7.73
CA PRO A 133 -11.92 -3.33 8.11
C PRO A 133 -11.46 -4.70 7.62
N GLY A 134 -10.17 -4.96 7.78
CA GLY A 134 -9.58 -6.28 7.65
C GLY A 134 -10.02 -7.24 8.78
N PRO A 135 -9.66 -8.53 8.68
CA PRO A 135 -10.08 -9.55 9.64
C PRO A 135 -9.60 -9.30 11.08
N ASN A 136 -8.50 -8.56 11.26
CA ASN A 136 -7.97 -8.19 12.58
C ASN A 136 -8.33 -6.75 12.99
N GLY A 137 -9.04 -6.02 12.12
CA GLY A 137 -9.43 -4.64 12.38
C GLY A 137 -10.81 -4.53 13.00
N ARG A 138 -11.30 -3.30 13.10
CA ARG A 138 -12.59 -3.01 13.70
C ARG A 138 -13.29 -1.82 13.04
N PRO A 139 -14.63 -1.88 12.88
CA PRO A 139 -15.38 -0.77 12.33
C PRO A 139 -15.18 0.51 13.18
N GLY A 140 -14.89 1.62 12.51
CA GLY A 140 -14.64 2.92 13.13
C GLY A 140 -13.19 3.17 13.55
N GLN A 141 -12.25 2.27 13.25
CA GLN A 141 -10.83 2.59 13.31
C GLN A 141 -10.50 3.72 12.33
N VAL A 142 -9.51 4.54 12.65
CA VAL A 142 -9.00 5.63 11.81
C VAL A 142 -7.83 5.11 10.99
N ILE A 143 -7.88 5.38 9.69
CA ILE A 143 -6.85 5.03 8.72
C ILE A 143 -6.43 6.28 7.94
N GLU A 144 -5.26 6.22 7.32
CA GLU A 144 -4.81 7.18 6.32
C GLU A 144 -4.75 6.53 4.95
N ILE A 145 -5.21 7.30 3.97
CA ILE A 145 -5.25 6.94 2.55
C ILE A 145 -4.88 8.19 1.74
N GLY A 146 -4.48 8.00 0.48
CA GLY A 146 -4.24 9.12 -0.42
C GLY A 146 -3.06 8.91 -1.35
N VAL A 147 -2.57 10.01 -1.92
CA VAL A 147 -1.53 10.01 -2.95
C VAL A 147 -0.20 9.47 -2.43
N ASP A 148 0.12 9.70 -1.15
CA ASP A 148 1.35 9.22 -0.53
C ASP A 148 1.21 7.78 0.00
N TYR A 149 -0.01 7.26 0.05
CA TYR A 149 -0.34 5.90 0.48
C TYR A 149 -0.57 4.96 -0.72
N GLY A 150 0.19 5.18 -1.79
CA GLY A 150 0.09 4.43 -3.05
C GLY A 150 0.38 2.93 -2.91
N GLU A 151 1.14 2.54 -1.89
CA GLU A 151 1.45 1.14 -1.57
C GLU A 151 0.46 0.51 -0.60
N GLY A 152 -0.50 1.26 -0.05
CA GLY A 152 -1.54 0.71 0.83
C GLY A 152 -1.96 1.66 1.94
N PRO A 153 -3.15 1.45 2.53
CA PRO A 153 -3.68 2.29 3.60
C PRO A 153 -2.89 2.09 4.90
N ARG A 154 -2.75 3.15 5.69
CA ARG A 154 -2.09 3.12 7.00
C ARG A 154 -3.11 3.04 8.12
N TYR A 155 -2.85 2.22 9.14
CA TYR A 155 -3.64 2.25 10.38
C TYR A 155 -3.14 3.40 11.26
N VAL A 156 -4.06 4.23 11.77
CA VAL A 156 -3.69 5.38 12.62
C VAL A 156 -4.14 5.17 14.04
N ALA A 157 -5.43 4.87 14.22
CA ALA A 157 -5.98 4.75 15.56
C ALA A 157 -7.14 3.78 15.61
N ASP A 158 -7.23 3.20 16.79
CA ASP A 158 -8.32 2.43 17.33
C ASP A 158 -9.73 3.06 17.13
N SER A 159 -9.85 4.39 17.18
CA SER A 159 -11.10 5.12 17.02
C SER A 159 -10.83 6.62 16.94
N VAL A 160 -11.80 7.43 16.52
CA VAL A 160 -11.69 8.90 16.59
C VAL A 160 -11.49 9.37 18.04
N THR A 161 -12.09 8.67 19.00
CA THR A 161 -11.87 8.90 20.44
C THR A 161 -10.42 8.64 20.85
N THR A 162 -9.81 7.57 20.35
CA THR A 162 -8.40 7.26 20.63
C THR A 162 -7.49 8.28 19.98
N PHE A 163 -7.77 8.66 18.73
CA PHE A 163 -7.04 9.71 18.02
C PHE A 163 -7.01 11.00 18.84
N LEU A 164 -8.19 11.54 19.20
CA LEU A 164 -8.27 12.78 20.00
C LEU A 164 -7.60 12.66 21.37
N ARG A 165 -7.63 11.47 21.98
CA ARG A 165 -6.93 11.22 23.25
C ARG A 165 -5.42 11.38 23.07
N ARG A 166 -4.83 10.84 22.00
CA ARG A 166 -3.39 10.96 21.74
C ARG A 166 -2.97 12.40 21.51
N LEU A 167 -3.76 13.17 20.77
CA LEU A 167 -3.51 14.62 20.61
C LEU A 167 -3.54 15.36 21.96
N VAL A 168 -4.56 15.09 22.79
CA VAL A 168 -4.65 15.67 24.14
C VAL A 168 -3.43 15.30 24.99
N GLU A 169 -3.04 14.03 25.00
CA GLU A 169 -1.90 13.53 25.77
C GLU A 169 -0.58 14.18 25.29
N ALA A 170 -0.41 14.43 23.99
CA ALA A 170 0.75 15.16 23.45
C ALA A 170 0.77 16.63 23.89
N LEU A 171 -0.36 17.32 23.79
CA LEU A 171 -0.48 18.71 24.26
C LEU A 171 -0.23 18.85 25.77
N GLU A 172 -0.67 17.88 26.57
CA GLU A 172 -0.41 17.85 28.02
C GLU A 172 1.08 17.67 28.35
N ARG A 173 1.82 16.92 27.52
CA ARG A 173 3.27 16.76 27.65
C ARG A 173 4.07 17.94 27.10
N GLY A 174 3.44 18.77 26.26
CA GLY A 174 4.08 19.87 25.56
C GLY A 174 4.77 19.43 24.26
N ASP A 175 4.37 18.28 23.71
CA ASP A 175 4.90 17.71 22.47
C ASP A 175 4.23 18.40 21.28
N TYR A 176 4.66 19.63 21.00
CA TYR A 176 4.17 20.41 19.86
C TYR A 176 5.19 21.47 19.41
N ILE A 177 5.12 21.82 18.13
CA ILE A 177 5.90 22.90 17.51
C ILE A 177 4.98 24.06 17.16
N ARG A 178 5.42 25.29 17.40
CA ARG A 178 4.76 26.49 16.86
C ARG A 178 5.42 26.87 15.54
N HIS A 179 4.64 26.94 14.48
CA HIS A 179 5.11 27.32 13.16
C HIS A 179 4.15 28.33 12.52
N ASP A 180 4.61 29.58 12.35
CA ASP A 180 3.88 30.66 11.66
C ASP A 180 2.40 30.84 12.10
N GLY A 181 2.15 30.83 13.41
CA GLY A 181 0.80 30.98 13.97
C GLY A 181 -0.02 29.69 14.05
N SER A 182 0.45 28.61 13.44
CA SER A 182 -0.08 27.25 13.58
C SER A 182 0.67 26.45 14.65
N LEU A 183 0.00 25.42 15.18
CA LEU A 183 0.53 24.45 16.12
C LEU A 183 0.57 23.07 15.44
N TRP A 184 1.73 22.44 15.44
CA TRP A 184 1.89 21.07 14.94
C TRP A 184 2.08 20.16 16.14
N ILE A 185 1.19 19.20 16.33
CA ILE A 185 1.19 18.30 17.48
C ILE A 185 2.08 17.10 17.17
N GLU A 186 3.05 16.81 18.02
CA GLU A 186 3.93 15.64 17.88
C GLU A 186 3.35 14.48 18.68
N SER A 187 2.37 13.79 18.10
CA SER A 187 1.69 12.67 18.76
C SER A 187 2.30 11.32 18.40
N ASP A 188 1.96 10.27 19.15
CA ASP A 188 2.30 8.88 18.78
C ASP A 188 1.42 8.32 17.64
N LEU A 189 0.55 9.16 17.05
CA LEU A 189 -0.20 8.85 15.82
C LEU A 189 0.63 9.17 14.56
N ASP A 190 1.57 10.12 14.69
CA ASP A 190 2.44 10.67 13.65
C ASP A 190 3.72 9.84 13.44
N ALA A 191 3.71 8.55 13.80
CA ALA A 191 4.70 7.65 13.24
C ALA A 191 4.43 7.63 11.74
N HIS A 192 5.12 8.51 11.01
CA HIS A 192 5.14 8.51 9.56
C HIS A 192 5.40 7.07 9.18
N GLY A 193 4.44 6.47 8.47
CA GLY A 193 4.61 5.17 7.85
C GLY A 193 5.62 5.32 6.73
N GLU A 194 6.85 5.69 7.06
CA GLU A 194 7.94 5.77 6.12
C GLU A 194 8.27 4.33 5.77
N HIS A 195 8.09 4.01 4.49
CA HIS A 195 8.66 2.84 3.88
C HIS A 195 10.16 2.86 4.16
N THR A 196 10.56 2.06 5.13
CA THR A 196 11.94 2.09 5.58
C THR A 196 12.71 1.17 4.67
N SER A 197 13.51 1.79 3.81
CA SER A 197 14.35 1.11 2.84
C SER A 197 15.72 0.81 3.43
N TYR A 198 16.07 -0.46 3.50
CA TYR A 198 17.39 -0.92 3.89
C TYR A 198 18.17 -1.37 2.68
N SER A 199 19.38 -0.87 2.49
CA SER A 199 20.29 -1.43 1.49
C SER A 199 21.43 -2.22 2.11
N ASP A 200 21.80 -3.33 1.47
CA ASP A 200 23.01 -4.06 1.79
C ASP A 200 23.80 -4.45 0.53
N ALA A 201 25.03 -4.92 0.74
CA ALA A 201 25.88 -5.39 -0.35
C ALA A 201 25.51 -6.79 -0.83
N ARG A 202 24.92 -7.63 0.03
CA ARG A 202 24.56 -9.04 -0.24
C ARG A 202 23.48 -9.56 0.74
N PRO A 203 22.54 -10.38 0.26
CA PRO A 203 21.51 -11.00 1.09
C PRO A 203 22.12 -11.99 2.09
N SER A 204 21.60 -12.04 3.31
CA SER A 204 21.87 -13.13 4.25
C SER A 204 20.71 -13.33 5.23
N LEU A 205 20.58 -14.54 5.78
CA LEU A 205 19.55 -14.85 6.79
C LEU A 205 19.67 -13.95 8.03
N THR A 206 20.90 -13.61 8.44
CA THR A 206 21.13 -12.71 9.58
C THR A 206 20.63 -11.29 9.27
N ARG A 207 20.90 -10.78 8.07
CA ARG A 207 20.42 -9.45 7.63
C ARG A 207 18.90 -9.43 7.46
N ALA A 208 18.31 -10.47 6.90
CA ALA A 208 16.86 -10.60 6.80
C ALA A 208 16.18 -10.62 8.18
N ARG A 209 16.78 -11.31 9.17
CA ARG A 209 16.31 -11.27 10.57
C ARG A 209 16.44 -9.88 11.21
N GLN A 210 17.46 -9.12 10.81
CA GLN A 210 17.68 -7.75 11.26
C GLN A 210 16.68 -6.77 10.65
N ALA A 211 16.33 -6.94 9.37
CA ALA A 211 15.33 -6.12 8.68
C ALA A 211 13.91 -6.30 9.25
N GLY A 212 13.63 -7.44 9.88
CA GLY A 212 12.38 -7.70 10.59
C GLY A 212 11.39 -8.56 9.80
N PRO A 213 10.37 -9.13 10.48
CA PRO A 213 9.40 -10.02 9.85
C PRO A 213 8.37 -9.29 8.97
N ARG A 214 8.28 -7.96 9.08
CA ARG A 214 7.30 -7.08 8.41
C ARG A 214 7.74 -6.59 7.02
N VAL A 215 8.89 -7.06 6.53
CA VAL A 215 9.36 -6.75 5.18
C VAL A 215 8.37 -7.34 4.16
N GLN A 216 7.77 -6.46 3.36
CA GLN A 216 6.79 -6.84 2.33
C GLN A 216 7.36 -6.73 0.91
N GLU A 217 8.44 -5.97 0.71
CA GLU A 217 9.18 -5.91 -0.55
C GLU A 217 10.67 -6.18 -0.37
N VAL A 218 11.21 -6.97 -1.29
CA VAL A 218 12.63 -7.32 -1.34
C VAL A 218 13.14 -7.27 -2.77
N ARG A 219 14.29 -6.62 -2.96
CA ARG A 219 15.05 -6.59 -4.20
C ARG A 219 16.47 -7.08 -3.92
N VAL A 220 16.94 -8.12 -4.59
CA VAL A 220 18.26 -8.71 -4.33
C VAL A 220 19.07 -8.82 -5.60
N THR A 221 20.28 -8.26 -5.58
CA THR A 221 21.25 -8.36 -6.67
C THR A 221 22.29 -9.44 -6.38
N ASP A 222 22.62 -10.22 -7.42
CA ASP A 222 23.61 -11.31 -7.37
C ASP A 222 23.29 -12.36 -6.27
N VAL A 223 22.02 -12.80 -6.22
CA VAL A 223 21.56 -13.79 -5.23
C VAL A 223 22.24 -15.14 -5.48
N ALA A 224 22.91 -15.65 -4.44
CA ALA A 224 23.53 -16.98 -4.45
C ALA A 224 22.56 -18.05 -3.92
N ASP A 225 21.79 -17.72 -2.88
CA ASP A 225 20.77 -18.58 -2.28
C ASP A 225 19.60 -17.75 -1.75
N CYS A 226 18.41 -18.34 -1.73
CA CYS A 226 17.20 -17.69 -1.24
C CYS A 226 16.85 -18.05 0.21
N ALA A 227 17.77 -18.62 0.99
CA ALA A 227 17.47 -19.11 2.35
C ALA A 227 17.09 -17.97 3.31
N PHE A 228 17.48 -16.73 3.00
CA PHE A 228 17.10 -15.53 3.75
C PHE A 228 15.57 -15.33 3.83
N LEU A 229 14.81 -15.80 2.82
CA LEU A 229 13.35 -15.70 2.79
C LEU A 229 12.69 -16.40 3.98
N ALA A 230 13.37 -17.36 4.61
CA ALA A 230 12.87 -18.01 5.82
C ALA A 230 12.54 -16.99 6.93
N ALA A 231 13.28 -15.89 7.01
CA ALA A 231 13.09 -14.82 7.99
C ALA A 231 12.05 -13.76 7.57
N LEU A 232 11.54 -13.81 6.34
CA LEU A 232 10.62 -12.82 5.78
C LEU A 232 9.27 -13.48 5.47
N PRO A 233 8.42 -13.71 6.48
CA PRO A 233 7.13 -14.38 6.31
C PRO A 233 6.10 -13.54 5.56
N GLU A 234 6.25 -12.22 5.54
CA GLU A 234 5.26 -11.28 4.97
C GLU A 234 5.66 -10.76 3.57
N VAL A 235 6.71 -11.31 2.94
CA VAL A 235 7.17 -10.86 1.62
C VAL A 235 6.12 -11.10 0.52
N ARG A 236 5.73 -10.01 -0.16
CA ARG A 236 4.73 -9.98 -1.24
C ARG A 236 5.33 -9.58 -2.59
N SER A 237 6.28 -8.65 -2.59
CA SER A 237 7.03 -8.22 -3.77
C SER A 237 8.45 -8.77 -3.68
N LEU A 238 8.88 -9.55 -4.67
CA LEU A 238 10.23 -10.11 -4.69
C LEU A 238 10.87 -9.94 -6.07
N ALA A 239 11.98 -9.20 -6.11
CA ALA A 239 12.84 -9.10 -7.28
C ALA A 239 14.20 -9.73 -7.00
N LEU A 240 14.62 -10.68 -7.83
CA LEU A 240 15.88 -11.41 -7.70
C LEU A 240 16.68 -11.32 -8.98
N SER A 241 17.96 -10.97 -8.87
CA SER A 241 18.92 -11.12 -9.96
C SER A 241 20.05 -12.05 -9.58
N SER A 242 20.46 -12.92 -10.50
CA SER A 242 21.55 -13.87 -10.31
C SER A 242 22.27 -14.15 -11.63
N LYS A 243 23.59 -14.36 -11.58
CA LYS A 243 24.35 -14.86 -12.74
C LYS A 243 24.14 -16.35 -13.01
N GLY A 244 23.30 -17.03 -12.22
CA GLY A 244 23.03 -18.45 -12.33
C GLY A 244 21.54 -18.77 -12.30
N SER A 245 21.21 -19.96 -11.79
CA SER A 245 19.84 -20.38 -11.50
C SER A 245 19.67 -20.45 -9.98
N PRO A 246 19.05 -19.45 -9.34
CA PRO A 246 18.87 -19.46 -7.90
C PRO A 246 17.88 -20.57 -7.50
N ASP A 247 18.16 -21.26 -6.39
CA ASP A 247 17.18 -22.19 -5.80
C ASP A 247 16.01 -21.40 -5.25
N LEU A 248 14.85 -21.56 -5.89
CA LEU A 248 13.60 -20.90 -5.54
C LEU A 248 12.75 -21.68 -4.54
N THR A 249 13.18 -22.87 -4.09
CA THR A 249 12.46 -23.67 -3.08
C THR A 249 12.05 -22.87 -1.84
N PRO A 250 12.86 -21.92 -1.31
CA PRO A 250 12.46 -21.09 -0.17
C PRO A 250 11.25 -20.17 -0.41
N LEU A 251 10.77 -20.01 -1.65
CA LEU A 251 9.51 -19.32 -1.97
C LEU A 251 8.27 -20.14 -1.57
N GLU A 252 8.40 -21.46 -1.40
CA GLU A 252 7.27 -22.32 -1.04
C GLU A 252 6.71 -21.90 0.33
N GLY A 253 5.42 -21.54 0.35
CA GLY A 253 4.73 -21.04 1.54
C GLY A 253 4.90 -19.55 1.84
N ARG A 254 5.58 -18.77 0.98
CA ARG A 254 5.63 -17.30 1.10
C ARG A 254 4.48 -16.65 0.30
N PRO A 255 3.87 -15.55 0.80
CA PRO A 255 2.74 -14.89 0.14
C PRO A 255 3.18 -13.97 -1.01
N VAL A 256 4.12 -14.41 -1.85
CA VAL A 256 4.66 -13.63 -2.96
C VAL A 256 3.58 -13.47 -4.04
N GLU A 257 3.22 -12.22 -4.32
CA GLU A 257 2.21 -11.83 -5.30
C GLU A 257 2.83 -11.31 -6.59
N PHE A 258 4.00 -10.66 -6.49
CA PHE A 258 4.82 -10.21 -7.62
C PHE A 258 6.21 -10.82 -7.52
N LEU A 259 6.62 -11.51 -8.58
CA LEU A 259 7.96 -12.07 -8.73
C LEU A 259 8.63 -11.53 -9.99
N GLU A 260 9.77 -10.89 -9.82
CA GLU A 260 10.68 -10.51 -10.90
C GLU A 260 11.97 -11.32 -10.81
N LEU A 261 12.34 -11.96 -11.93
CA LEU A 261 13.57 -12.75 -12.06
C LEU A 261 14.44 -12.14 -13.16
N ASP A 262 15.70 -11.86 -12.85
CA ASP A 262 16.77 -11.54 -13.80
C ASP A 262 17.91 -12.54 -13.64
N VAL A 263 17.84 -13.65 -14.37
CA VAL A 263 18.66 -14.84 -14.11
C VAL A 263 19.26 -15.41 -15.38
N GLU A 264 20.35 -16.17 -15.27
CA GLU A 264 20.89 -16.89 -16.43
C GLU A 264 19.92 -17.98 -16.91
N SER A 265 19.28 -18.69 -15.97
CA SER A 265 18.23 -19.69 -16.25
C SER A 265 17.18 -19.72 -15.14
N ALA A 266 15.91 -19.82 -15.53
CA ALA A 266 14.75 -19.77 -14.63
C ALA A 266 14.02 -21.12 -14.55
N ASP A 267 13.91 -21.68 -13.35
CA ASP A 267 12.98 -22.78 -13.06
C ASP A 267 11.67 -22.23 -12.49
N LEU A 268 10.60 -22.33 -13.27
CA LEU A 268 9.28 -21.81 -12.91
C LEU A 268 8.41 -22.81 -12.12
N THR A 269 8.94 -24.00 -11.77
CA THR A 269 8.20 -25.05 -11.05
C THR A 269 7.73 -24.60 -9.66
N VAL A 270 8.60 -23.94 -8.89
CA VAL A 270 8.23 -23.42 -7.56
C VAL A 270 7.32 -22.19 -7.67
N PRO A 271 7.63 -21.17 -8.50
CA PRO A 271 6.71 -20.05 -8.76
C PRO A 271 5.29 -20.49 -9.16
N ALA A 272 5.16 -21.49 -10.03
CA ALA A 272 3.87 -21.99 -10.47
C ALA A 272 3.01 -22.65 -9.37
N ARG A 273 3.63 -23.09 -8.27
CA ARG A 273 2.94 -23.68 -7.12
C ARG A 273 2.59 -22.64 -6.05
N ASN A 274 3.09 -21.42 -6.16
CA ASN A 274 2.75 -20.33 -5.25
C ASN A 274 1.28 -19.93 -5.43
N ARG A 275 0.51 -19.92 -4.34
CA ARG A 275 -0.93 -19.65 -4.37
C ARG A 275 -1.27 -18.16 -4.46
N GLU A 276 -0.35 -17.29 -4.08
CA GLU A 276 -0.57 -15.84 -4.09
C GLU A 276 0.00 -15.18 -5.33
N LEU A 277 0.86 -15.87 -6.10
CA LEU A 277 1.52 -15.30 -7.27
C LEU A 277 0.50 -14.88 -8.34
N ARG A 278 0.51 -13.57 -8.62
CA ARG A 278 -0.41 -12.87 -9.54
C ARG A 278 0.30 -12.37 -10.78
N SER A 279 1.55 -11.96 -10.62
CA SER A 279 2.35 -11.34 -11.67
C SER A 279 3.77 -11.88 -11.64
N LEU A 280 4.25 -12.32 -12.81
CA LEU A 280 5.58 -12.88 -13.00
C LEU A 280 6.27 -12.14 -14.15
N SER A 281 7.48 -11.68 -13.89
CA SER A 281 8.34 -11.06 -14.89
C SER A 281 9.67 -11.80 -14.97
N VAL A 282 10.06 -12.22 -16.18
CA VAL A 282 11.27 -13.01 -16.40
C VAL A 282 12.17 -12.35 -17.43
N THR A 283 13.36 -11.98 -16.96
CA THR A 283 14.52 -11.66 -17.78
C THR A 283 15.47 -12.85 -17.69
N CYS A 284 15.78 -13.44 -18.85
CA CYS A 284 16.57 -14.67 -18.89
C CYS A 284 17.44 -14.72 -20.14
N ALA A 285 18.67 -15.24 -20.00
CA ALA A 285 19.55 -15.47 -21.14
C ALA A 285 19.21 -16.76 -21.89
N GLN A 286 18.85 -17.81 -21.15
CA GLN A 286 18.47 -19.12 -21.70
C GLN A 286 16.96 -19.22 -22.01
N PRO A 287 16.53 -20.11 -22.93
CA PRO A 287 15.11 -20.36 -23.18
C PRO A 287 14.35 -20.77 -21.92
N VAL A 288 13.23 -20.10 -21.65
CA VAL A 288 12.37 -20.35 -20.48
C VAL A 288 11.25 -21.32 -20.84
N GLU A 289 11.05 -22.33 -20.01
CA GLU A 289 9.95 -23.29 -20.10
C GLU A 289 8.73 -22.75 -19.36
N LEU A 290 7.65 -22.42 -20.09
CA LEU A 290 6.42 -21.88 -19.51
C LEU A 290 5.43 -22.97 -19.05
N ALA A 291 5.68 -24.24 -19.39
CA ALA A 291 4.79 -25.36 -19.07
C ALA A 291 4.39 -25.45 -17.58
N PRO A 292 5.27 -25.17 -16.60
CA PRO A 292 4.87 -25.15 -15.19
C PRO A 292 3.75 -24.15 -14.88
N LEU A 293 3.70 -23.00 -15.57
CA LEU A 293 2.73 -21.94 -15.29
C LEU A 293 1.27 -22.33 -15.61
N ARG A 294 1.05 -23.43 -16.35
CA ARG A 294 -0.30 -23.97 -16.64
C ARG A 294 -1.10 -24.27 -15.37
N THR A 295 -0.42 -24.52 -14.26
CA THR A 295 -1.04 -24.83 -12.96
C THR A 295 -1.05 -23.66 -11.98
N ALA A 296 -0.55 -22.48 -12.38
CA ALA A 296 -0.52 -21.30 -11.52
C ALA A 296 -1.95 -20.77 -11.31
N PRO A 297 -2.51 -20.82 -10.08
CA PRO A 297 -3.95 -20.65 -9.87
C PRO A 297 -4.43 -19.21 -10.05
N ASN A 298 -3.57 -18.23 -9.75
CA ASN A 298 -3.92 -16.81 -9.67
C ASN A 298 -3.07 -15.92 -10.60
N LEU A 299 -2.21 -16.52 -11.44
CA LEU A 299 -1.38 -15.78 -12.37
C LEU A 299 -2.25 -15.12 -13.45
N TRP A 300 -2.25 -13.79 -13.48
CA TRP A 300 -2.98 -13.00 -14.46
C TRP A 300 -2.08 -12.10 -15.29
N ALA A 301 -0.85 -11.84 -14.86
CA ALA A 301 0.13 -11.06 -15.59
C ALA A 301 1.44 -11.82 -15.83
N LEU A 302 1.94 -11.77 -17.05
CA LEU A 302 3.20 -12.39 -17.45
C LEU A 302 3.99 -11.44 -18.34
N ASP A 303 5.25 -11.21 -17.99
CA ASP A 303 6.20 -10.47 -18.81
C ASP A 303 7.38 -11.38 -19.18
N ILE A 304 7.50 -11.66 -20.47
CA ILE A 304 8.52 -12.51 -21.10
C ILE A 304 9.24 -11.75 -22.22
N ALA A 305 9.09 -10.42 -22.29
CA ALA A 305 9.70 -9.62 -23.35
C ALA A 305 11.23 -9.67 -23.31
N ALA A 306 11.80 -9.89 -22.11
CA ALA A 306 13.22 -9.96 -21.87
C ALA A 306 13.79 -11.39 -21.80
N ALA A 307 13.02 -12.41 -22.19
CA ALA A 307 13.43 -13.81 -22.17
C ALA A 307 13.11 -14.53 -23.49
N PRO A 308 14.04 -15.33 -24.04
CA PRO A 308 13.66 -16.32 -25.05
C PRO A 308 12.76 -17.38 -24.39
N VAL A 309 11.73 -17.83 -25.10
CA VAL A 309 10.77 -18.83 -24.62
C VAL A 309 10.91 -20.08 -25.47
N ALA A 310 11.01 -21.25 -24.83
CA ALA A 310 11.23 -22.52 -25.52
C ALA A 310 10.03 -22.93 -26.39
N ASP A 311 8.82 -22.77 -25.86
CA ASP A 311 7.56 -22.98 -26.56
C ASP A 311 6.57 -21.86 -26.23
N LEU A 312 6.43 -20.94 -27.18
CA LEU A 312 5.55 -19.79 -27.01
C LEU A 312 4.06 -20.17 -27.10
N ALA A 313 3.73 -21.32 -27.72
CA ALA A 313 2.35 -21.78 -27.82
C ALA A 313 1.73 -22.12 -26.46
N THR A 314 2.57 -22.42 -25.45
CA THR A 314 2.13 -22.63 -24.07
C THR A 314 1.34 -21.43 -23.51
N VAL A 315 1.55 -20.20 -24.01
CA VAL A 315 0.76 -19.02 -23.60
C VAL A 315 -0.75 -19.21 -23.85
N THR A 316 -1.14 -19.93 -24.90
CA THR A 316 -2.55 -20.23 -25.23
C THR A 316 -3.23 -21.10 -24.14
N GLU A 317 -2.45 -21.79 -23.32
CA GLU A 317 -2.94 -22.66 -22.24
C GLU A 317 -3.08 -21.91 -20.90
N LEU A 318 -2.55 -20.69 -20.79
CA LEU A 318 -2.59 -19.87 -19.56
C LEU A 318 -3.93 -19.14 -19.41
N LYS A 319 -5.00 -19.89 -19.13
CA LYS A 319 -6.41 -19.40 -19.13
C LYS A 319 -6.68 -18.23 -18.17
N GLY A 320 -5.90 -18.11 -17.10
CA GLY A 320 -5.98 -17.02 -16.13
C GLY A 320 -5.37 -15.69 -16.61
N LEU A 321 -4.56 -15.73 -17.68
CA LEU A 321 -3.79 -14.59 -18.14
C LEU A 321 -4.69 -13.48 -18.69
N ARG A 322 -4.39 -12.24 -18.31
CA ARG A 322 -5.07 -11.00 -18.72
C ARG A 322 -4.10 -9.92 -19.17
N TYR A 323 -2.86 -9.96 -18.70
CA TYR A 323 -1.79 -9.05 -19.08
C TYR A 323 -0.62 -9.85 -19.62
N LEU A 324 -0.13 -9.47 -20.80
CA LEU A 324 1.02 -10.10 -21.42
C LEU A 324 1.99 -9.06 -21.97
N GLU A 325 3.25 -9.16 -21.59
CA GLU A 325 4.34 -8.40 -22.18
C GLU A 325 5.28 -9.27 -23.00
N VAL A 326 5.49 -8.84 -24.24
CA VAL A 326 6.25 -9.55 -25.26
C VAL A 326 7.02 -8.57 -26.16
N THR A 327 8.00 -9.10 -26.89
CA THR A 327 8.60 -8.40 -28.02
C THR A 327 7.70 -8.46 -29.26
N GLN A 328 7.96 -7.60 -30.24
CA GLN A 328 7.27 -7.59 -31.52
C GLN A 328 7.36 -8.96 -32.24
N ASN A 329 8.48 -9.67 -32.13
CA ASN A 329 8.66 -10.97 -32.76
C ASN A 329 7.84 -12.07 -32.08
N GLN A 330 7.86 -12.12 -30.75
CA GLN A 330 7.01 -13.03 -29.97
C GLN A 330 5.52 -12.75 -30.25
N TRP A 331 5.11 -11.49 -30.32
CA TRP A 331 3.73 -11.14 -30.66
C TRP A 331 3.32 -11.62 -32.05
N ARG A 332 4.19 -11.45 -33.06
CA ARG A 332 3.92 -11.96 -34.42
C ARG A 332 3.68 -13.47 -34.40
N GLU A 333 4.49 -14.23 -33.69
CA GLU A 333 4.32 -15.69 -33.55
C GLU A 333 3.01 -16.04 -32.84
N LEU A 334 2.74 -15.43 -31.68
CA LEU A 334 1.49 -15.62 -30.92
C LEU A 334 0.25 -15.29 -31.74
N SER A 335 0.30 -14.22 -32.55
CA SER A 335 -0.82 -13.78 -33.37
C SER A 335 -1.22 -14.77 -34.47
N GLN A 336 -0.37 -15.74 -34.79
CA GLN A 336 -0.67 -16.83 -35.74
C GLN A 336 -1.29 -18.06 -35.07
N LEU A 337 -1.35 -18.09 -33.73
CA LEU A 337 -1.92 -19.18 -32.97
C LEU A 337 -3.39 -18.92 -32.67
N ASP A 338 -4.19 -19.98 -32.73
CA ASP A 338 -5.56 -19.97 -32.25
C ASP A 338 -5.58 -20.12 -30.71
N GLY A 339 -6.61 -19.55 -30.07
CA GLY A 339 -6.86 -19.80 -28.65
C GLY A 339 -6.00 -18.98 -27.68
N LEU A 340 -5.57 -17.77 -28.05
CA LEU A 340 -5.01 -16.83 -27.09
C LEU A 340 -5.96 -16.64 -25.89
N PRO A 341 -5.43 -16.52 -24.65
CA PRO A 341 -6.25 -16.24 -23.49
C PRO A 341 -6.97 -14.89 -23.67
N PRO A 342 -8.04 -14.62 -22.90
CA PRO A 342 -8.78 -13.36 -23.01
C PRO A 342 -7.97 -12.20 -22.40
N LEU A 343 -6.90 -11.81 -23.10
CA LEU A 343 -5.99 -10.74 -22.73
C LEU A 343 -6.75 -9.41 -22.74
N ALA A 344 -6.67 -8.70 -21.63
CA ALA A 344 -7.19 -7.34 -21.49
C ALA A 344 -6.18 -6.31 -22.03
N VAL A 345 -4.88 -6.57 -21.84
CA VAL A 345 -3.79 -5.69 -22.27
C VAL A 345 -2.63 -6.53 -22.79
N VAL A 346 -2.02 -6.05 -23.87
CA VAL A 346 -0.76 -6.58 -24.41
C VAL A 346 0.23 -5.45 -24.58
N GLY A 347 1.33 -5.50 -23.84
CA GLY A 347 2.48 -4.63 -24.03
C GLY A 347 3.41 -5.25 -25.08
N VAL A 348 3.70 -4.52 -26.16
CA VAL A 348 4.59 -4.98 -27.23
C VAL A 348 5.81 -4.08 -27.31
N HIS A 349 6.96 -4.60 -26.89
CA HIS A 349 8.24 -3.93 -27.02
C HIS A 349 8.78 -4.12 -28.45
N PRO A 350 9.37 -3.08 -29.09
CA PRO A 350 9.92 -3.22 -30.44
C PRO A 350 11.06 -4.27 -30.48
N HIS A 351 11.86 -4.31 -29.43
CA HIS A 351 13.00 -5.21 -29.24
C HIS A 351 13.00 -5.75 -27.80
N ARG A 352 13.95 -6.64 -27.50
CA ARG A 352 14.19 -7.06 -26.11
C ARG A 352 14.48 -5.82 -25.26
N PRO A 353 13.67 -5.52 -24.21
CA PRO A 353 13.90 -4.35 -23.40
C PRO A 353 15.20 -4.50 -22.59
N GLU A 354 15.96 -3.42 -22.49
CA GLU A 354 16.99 -3.27 -21.46
C GLU A 354 16.27 -2.88 -20.17
N ARG A 355 16.47 -3.63 -19.09
CA ARG A 355 15.90 -3.27 -17.78
C ARG A 355 16.95 -2.58 -16.93
N ASP A 356 16.51 -1.56 -16.21
CA ASP A 356 17.35 -0.82 -15.26
C ASP A 356 17.68 -1.70 -14.05
N TRP A 357 18.71 -2.52 -14.22
CA TRP A 357 19.33 -3.36 -13.21
C TRP A 357 20.85 -3.27 -13.37
N PRO A 358 21.66 -3.23 -12.29
CA PRO A 358 21.29 -3.34 -10.88
C PRO A 358 21.12 -2.00 -10.15
N VAL A 359 20.09 -1.93 -9.33
CA VAL A 359 20.11 -1.17 -8.06
C VAL A 359 20.60 -2.11 -6.96
N GLY A 360 21.20 -1.59 -5.88
CA GLY A 360 21.69 -2.42 -4.77
C GLY A 360 20.61 -3.34 -4.19
N THR A 361 21.03 -4.33 -3.38
CA THR A 361 20.04 -5.12 -2.61
C THR A 361 19.31 -4.18 -1.67
N THR A 362 17.97 -4.23 -1.70
CA THR A 362 17.09 -3.36 -0.95
C THR A 362 15.96 -4.17 -0.30
N TRP A 363 15.61 -3.83 0.93
CA TRP A 363 14.52 -4.41 1.70
C TRP A 363 13.60 -3.27 2.13
N VAL A 364 12.28 -3.43 1.99
CA VAL A 364 11.32 -2.39 2.40
C VAL A 364 10.35 -2.97 3.42
N THR A 365 10.25 -2.28 4.56
CA THR A 365 9.31 -2.58 5.65
C THR A 365 8.51 -1.33 6.01
N THR A 366 7.44 -1.55 6.76
CA THR A 366 6.55 -0.55 7.32
C THR A 366 6.81 -0.48 8.82
N ASP A 367 7.31 0.67 9.29
CA ASP A 367 7.49 1.02 10.72
C ASP A 367 8.58 0.25 11.51
N ASP A 368 9.67 -0.20 10.88
CA ASP A 368 10.85 -0.68 11.61
C ASP A 368 12.01 0.31 11.50
N GLU A 369 12.86 0.37 12.52
CA GLU A 369 14.11 1.13 12.43
C GLU A 369 15.19 0.38 11.64
N PRO A 370 16.11 1.09 10.97
CA PRO A 370 17.25 0.47 10.34
C PRO A 370 18.10 -0.32 11.30
N PRO A 371 18.51 -1.55 10.95
CA PRO A 371 19.26 -2.42 11.85
C PRO A 371 20.66 -1.90 12.21
N TRP A 372 21.07 -0.75 11.67
CA TRP A 372 22.31 -0.03 12.01
C TRP A 372 22.11 1.25 12.82
N SER A 373 20.87 1.59 13.25
CA SER A 373 20.61 2.70 14.18
C SER A 373 21.10 2.42 15.61
N THR A 374 21.34 1.15 15.94
CA THR A 374 21.84 0.70 17.24
C THR A 374 23.36 0.49 17.21
N ALA A 375 24.12 1.59 17.26
CA ALA A 375 25.56 1.59 17.49
C ALA A 375 25.93 2.28 18.81
#